data_AF-A0A974DAY0-F1
#
_entry.id   AF-A0A974DAY0-F1
#
_cell.length_a   1.000
_cell.length_b   1.000
_cell.length_c   1.000
_cell.angle_alpha   90.00
_cell.angle_beta   90.00
_cell.angle_gamma   90.00
#
_symmetry.space_group_name_H-M   'P 1'
#
loop_
_entity.id
_entity.type
_entity.pdbx_description
1 polymer ?
#
loop_
_entity_poly.entity_id
_entity_poly.type
_entity_poly.pdbx_seq_one_letter_code
_entity_poly.pdbx_strand_id
1 'polypeptide(L)'
;MEQIVFPVPNICEFLTKESMCRVFNSTERDEQGSKVNHFFQQTEDLYNEMKWQKKIRNNPALFWFSRHISLWGSISFNLAVFINLAVALFYPFGDDGDEGKLIVMRGTGECLCCACE
;
A
#
# COMPACT_ATOMS: atom_id res chain seq x y z
N MET A 1 6.28 42.12 -12.34
CA MET A 1 6.39 40.66 -12.23
C MET A 1 7.72 40.28 -12.82
N GLU A 2 8.61 39.70 -12.02
CA GLU A 2 9.94 39.28 -12.46
C GLU A 2 9.88 37.81 -12.93
N GLN A 3 10.59 37.48 -14.00
CA GLN A 3 10.69 36.13 -14.52
C GLN A 3 12.08 35.59 -14.23
N ILE A 4 12.13 34.41 -13.61
CA ILE A 4 13.39 33.73 -13.32
C ILE A 4 13.37 32.38 -14.05
N VAL A 5 14.42 32.10 -14.81
CA VAL A 5 14.59 30.85 -15.55
C VAL A 5 15.69 30.02 -14.90
N PHE A 6 15.41 28.75 -14.63
CA PHE A 6 16.35 27.79 -14.08
C PHE A 6 16.35 26.49 -14.90
N PRO A 7 17.49 25.80 -15.02
CA PRO A 7 17.53 24.49 -15.66
C PRO A 7 16.81 23.43 -14.81
N VAL A 8 16.12 22.50 -15.48
CA VAL A 8 15.37 21.43 -14.82
C VAL A 8 16.35 20.40 -14.21
N PRO A 9 16.19 20.02 -12.94
CA PRO A 9 17.07 19.03 -12.31
C PRO A 9 16.77 17.61 -12.80
N ASN A 10 17.81 16.76 -12.90
CA ASN A 10 17.70 15.38 -13.40
C ASN A 10 16.72 14.47 -12.63
N ILE A 11 16.34 14.83 -11.40
CA ILE A 11 15.38 14.05 -10.61
C ILE A 11 13.96 14.09 -11.20
N CYS A 12 13.61 15.18 -11.90
CA CYS A 12 12.30 15.36 -12.53
C CYS A 12 12.05 14.40 -13.68
N GLU A 13 13.09 13.75 -14.23
CA GLU A 13 12.95 12.69 -15.24
C GLU A 13 12.25 11.44 -14.66
N PHE A 14 12.35 11.22 -13.35
CA PHE A 14 11.72 10.08 -12.67
C PHE A 14 10.28 10.34 -12.23
N LEU A 15 9.72 11.50 -12.58
CA LEU A 15 8.33 11.83 -12.27
C LEU A 15 7.38 11.01 -13.15
N THR A 16 6.49 10.24 -12.52
CA THR A 16 5.47 9.45 -13.24
C THR A 16 4.24 10.32 -13.54
N LYS A 17 3.59 10.05 -14.68
CA LYS A 17 2.34 10.73 -15.05
C LYS A 17 1.19 10.41 -14.09
N GLU A 18 1.21 9.22 -13.51
CA GLU A 18 0.25 8.78 -12.50
C GLU A 18 0.31 9.67 -11.25
N SER A 19 1.52 9.90 -10.72
CA SER A 19 1.70 10.73 -9.52
C SER A 19 1.40 12.20 -9.79
N MET A 20 1.65 12.69 -11.01
CA MET A 20 1.20 14.02 -11.45
C MET A 20 -0.34 14.12 -11.47
N CYS A 21 -1.03 13.11 -12.02
CA CYS A 21 -2.49 13.05 -12.04
C CYS A 21 -3.07 12.95 -10.62
N ARG A 22 -2.44 12.16 -9.75
CA ARG A 22 -2.82 12.00 -8.34
C ARG A 22 -2.76 13.33 -7.61
N VAL A 23 -1.63 14.04 -7.65
CA VAL A 23 -1.47 15.36 -6.99
C VAL A 23 -2.45 16.38 -7.59
N PHE A 24 -2.66 16.37 -8.91
CA PHE A 24 -3.61 17.28 -9.54
C PHE A 24 -5.05 17.10 -9.03
N ASN A 25 -5.48 15.84 -8.86
CA ASN A 25 -6.84 15.50 -8.42
C ASN A 25 -7.01 15.54 -6.90
N SER A 26 -5.98 15.22 -6.12
CA SER A 26 -6.03 15.17 -4.66
C SER A 26 -5.84 16.55 -4.01
N THR A 27 -5.32 17.54 -4.73
CA THR A 27 -5.10 18.89 -4.18
C THR A 27 -6.42 19.66 -4.14
N GLU A 28 -7.02 19.69 -2.95
CA GLU A 28 -8.21 20.48 -2.63
C GLU A 28 -7.87 21.98 -2.53
N ARG A 29 -8.88 22.84 -2.64
CA ARG A 29 -8.74 24.27 -2.39
C ARG A 29 -8.92 24.51 -0.90
N ASP A 30 -7.97 25.20 -0.30
CA ASP A 30 -8.10 25.69 1.08
C ASP A 30 -9.28 26.67 1.19
N GLU A 31 -9.71 27.01 2.41
CA GLU A 31 -10.81 27.98 2.65
C GLU A 31 -10.53 29.38 2.04
N GLN A 32 -9.26 29.70 1.76
CA GLN A 32 -8.82 30.90 1.04
C GLN A 32 -8.83 30.76 -0.49
N GLY A 33 -9.28 29.61 -1.04
CA GLY A 33 -9.29 29.31 -2.46
C GLY A 33 -7.90 28.98 -3.06
N SER A 34 -6.85 28.93 -2.23
CA SER A 34 -5.49 28.62 -2.65
C SER A 34 -5.27 27.11 -2.67
N LYS A 35 -4.57 26.62 -3.71
CA LYS A 35 -4.12 25.21 -3.80
C LYS A 35 -2.67 25.04 -3.35
N VAL A 36 -2.01 26.13 -2.99
CA VAL A 36 -0.55 26.20 -2.85
C VAL A 36 -0.08 25.54 -1.56
N ASN A 37 -0.79 25.73 -0.45
CA ASN A 37 -0.39 25.16 0.84
C ASN A 37 -0.40 23.63 0.80
N HIS A 38 -1.52 23.05 0.35
CA HIS A 38 -1.67 21.61 0.22
C HIS A 38 -0.71 21.00 -0.83
N PHE A 39 -0.43 21.73 -1.92
CA PHE A 39 0.59 21.31 -2.88
C PHE A 39 1.99 21.23 -2.27
N PHE A 40 2.39 22.19 -1.43
CA PHE A 40 3.71 22.16 -0.78
C PHE A 40 3.88 20.95 0.13
N GLN A 41 2.83 20.58 0.87
CA GLN A 41 2.85 19.38 1.72
C GLN A 41 3.03 18.11 0.89
N GLN A 42 2.27 17.96 -0.20
CA GLN A 42 2.39 16.78 -1.09
C GLN A 42 3.68 16.76 -1.92
N THR A 43 4.34 17.90 -2.12
CA THR A 43 5.56 18.00 -2.93
C THR A 43 6.72 17.21 -2.30
N GLU A 44 6.79 17.13 -0.97
CA GLU A 44 7.82 16.35 -0.27
C GLU A 44 7.65 14.85 -0.54
N ASP A 45 6.43 14.34 -0.46
CA ASP A 45 6.11 12.95 -0.78
C ASP A 45 6.40 12.63 -2.25
N LEU A 46 6.02 13.52 -3.16
CA LEU A 46 6.33 13.39 -4.58
C LEU A 46 7.85 13.33 -4.83
N TYR A 47 8.62 14.16 -4.12
CA TYR A 47 10.08 14.17 -4.21
C TYR A 47 10.71 12.88 -3.67
N ASN A 48 10.20 12.38 -2.55
CA ASN A 48 10.61 11.10 -1.98
C ASN A 48 10.31 9.93 -2.93
N GLU A 49 9.16 9.96 -3.61
CA GLU A 49 8.79 8.98 -4.63
C GLU A 49 9.79 9.00 -5.81
N MET A 50 10.10 10.18 -6.35
CA MET A 50 11.09 10.33 -7.43
C MET A 50 12.49 9.84 -7.01
N LYS A 51 12.90 10.11 -5.76
CA LYS A 51 14.16 9.63 -5.19
C LYS A 51 14.19 8.12 -5.06
N TRP A 52 13.06 7.52 -4.67
CA TRP A 52 12.89 6.07 -4.60
C TRP A 52 12.93 5.42 -5.97
N GLN A 53 12.22 5.97 -6.96
CA GLN A 53 12.27 5.52 -8.36
C GLN A 53 13.71 5.51 -8.89
N LYS A 54 14.48 6.57 -8.59
CA LYS A 54 15.91 6.64 -8.94
C LYS A 54 16.74 5.54 -8.25
N LYS A 55 16.52 5.29 -6.95
CA LYS A 55 17.21 4.23 -6.20
C LYS A 55 16.90 2.83 -6.73
N ILE A 56 15.63 2.57 -7.08
CA ILE A 56 15.19 1.27 -7.61
C ILE A 56 15.85 1.00 -8.97
N ARG A 57 15.90 1.99 -9.86
CA ARG A 57 16.58 1.84 -11.17
C ARG A 57 18.08 1.62 -11.04
N ASN A 58 18.71 2.14 -9.99
CA ASN A 58 20.14 1.96 -9.74
C ASN A 58 20.49 0.60 -9.09
N ASN A 59 19.51 -0.12 -8.55
CA ASN A 59 19.75 -1.41 -7.88
C ASN A 59 18.84 -2.51 -8.44
N PRO A 60 19.36 -3.39 -9.33
CA PRO A 60 18.55 -4.42 -9.99
C PRO A 60 17.95 -5.43 -9.02
N ALA A 61 18.55 -5.64 -7.84
CA ALA A 61 18.00 -6.51 -6.80
C ALA A 61 16.69 -5.95 -6.21
N LEU A 62 16.63 -4.65 -5.94
CA LEU A 62 15.42 -3.99 -5.43
C LEU A 62 14.33 -3.94 -6.51
N PHE A 63 14.72 -3.74 -7.77
CA PHE A 63 13.79 -3.81 -8.90
C PHE A 63 13.17 -5.20 -9.06
N TRP A 64 13.98 -6.26 -8.92
CA TRP A 64 13.49 -7.63 -8.94
C TRP A 64 12.51 -7.89 -7.79
N PHE A 65 12.83 -7.47 -6.57
CA PHE A 65 11.93 -7.61 -5.41
C PHE A 65 10.60 -6.85 -5.60
N SER A 66 10.66 -5.59 -6.04
CA SER A 66 9.48 -4.77 -6.32
C SER A 66 8.57 -5.41 -7.38
N ARG A 67 9.13 -6.06 -8.40
CA ARG A 67 8.34 -6.77 -9.41
C ARG A 67 7.62 -8.00 -8.85
N HIS A 68 8.18 -8.63 -7.82
CA HIS A 68 7.56 -9.80 -7.21
C HIS A 68 6.54 -9.47 -6.13
N ILE A 69 6.43 -8.23 -5.64
CA ILE A 69 5.50 -7.87 -4.56
C ILE A 69 4.04 -8.26 -4.88
N SER A 70 3.60 -8.04 -6.12
CA SER A 70 2.25 -8.40 -6.57
C SER A 70 2.05 -9.91 -6.71
N LEU A 71 3.12 -10.66 -7.02
CA LEU A 71 3.09 -12.12 -7.09
C LEU A 71 3.09 -12.74 -5.69
N TRP A 72 3.88 -12.21 -4.77
CA TRP A 72 3.86 -12.62 -3.36
C TRP A 72 2.50 -12.36 -2.71
N GLY A 73 1.84 -11.24 -3.04
CA GLY A 73 0.49 -10.94 -2.56
C GLY A 73 -0.58 -11.92 -3.04
N SER A 74 -0.52 -12.36 -4.31
CA SER A 74 -1.46 -13.36 -4.80
C SER A 74 -1.14 -14.75 -4.26
N ILE A 75 0.14 -15.12 -4.16
CA ILE A 75 0.57 -16.41 -3.59
C ILE A 75 0.18 -16.50 -2.11
N SER A 76 0.38 -15.44 -1.32
CA SER A 76 0.01 -15.41 0.09
C SER A 76 -1.50 -15.52 0.29
N PHE A 77 -2.30 -14.83 -0.54
CA PHE A 77 -3.75 -14.93 -0.51
C PHE A 77 -4.23 -16.35 -0.83
N ASN A 78 -3.67 -16.96 -1.90
CA ASN A 78 -4.01 -18.33 -2.26
C ASN A 78 -3.61 -19.32 -1.14
N LEU A 79 -2.42 -19.20 -0.57
CA LEU A 79 -1.97 -20.03 0.56
C LEU A 79 -2.85 -19.86 1.79
N ALA A 80 -3.26 -18.62 2.12
CA ALA A 80 -4.16 -18.36 3.23
C ALA A 80 -5.52 -19.06 3.04
N VAL A 81 -6.07 -19.03 1.82
CA VAL A 81 -7.29 -19.76 1.47
C VAL A 81 -7.09 -21.27 1.58
N PHE A 82 -5.96 -21.81 1.12
CA PHE A 82 -5.63 -23.23 1.28
C PHE A 82 -5.53 -23.65 2.75
N ILE A 83 -4.88 -22.84 3.60
CA ILE A 83 -4.78 -23.10 5.05
C ILE A 83 -6.16 -23.04 5.70
N ASN A 84 -6.96 -22.02 5.39
CA ASN A 84 -8.31 -21.87 5.93
C ASN A 84 -9.23 -23.02 5.48
N LEU A 85 -9.10 -23.48 4.24
CA LEU A 85 -9.82 -24.64 3.72
C LEU A 85 -9.36 -25.95 4.39
N ALA A 86 -8.04 -26.11 4.58
CA ALA A 86 -7.49 -27.25 5.29
C ALA A 86 -7.97 -27.29 6.75
N VAL A 87 -8.02 -26.15 7.45
CA VAL A 87 -8.64 -26.06 8.77
C VAL A 87 -10.13 -26.40 8.68
N ALA A 88 -10.90 -25.83 7.76
CA ALA A 88 -12.33 -26.15 7.65
C ALA A 88 -12.63 -27.64 7.38
N LEU A 89 -11.78 -28.34 6.62
CA LEU A 89 -11.96 -29.76 6.26
C LEU A 89 -11.34 -30.73 7.29
N PHE A 90 -10.16 -30.39 7.81
CA PHE A 90 -9.39 -31.17 8.79
C PHE A 90 -9.53 -30.62 10.22
N TYR A 91 -10.61 -29.90 10.51
CA TYR A 91 -11.10 -29.64 11.87
C TYR A 91 -12.29 -30.57 12.21
N PRO A 92 -12.14 -31.91 12.14
CA PRO A 92 -13.01 -32.78 12.90
C PRO A 92 -12.56 -32.73 14.36
N PHE A 93 -13.50 -32.46 15.26
CA PHE A 93 -13.39 -32.99 16.62
C PHE A 93 -13.48 -34.51 16.50
N GLY A 94 -12.34 -35.14 16.29
CA GLY A 94 -12.14 -36.58 16.27
C GLY A 94 -11.33 -37.00 17.48
N ASP A 95 -11.83 -36.66 18.67
CA ASP A 95 -11.82 -37.61 19.77
C ASP A 95 -13.17 -37.47 20.47
N ASP A 96 -13.96 -38.53 20.38
CA ASP A 96 -15.31 -38.63 20.90
C ASP A 96 -15.28 -38.59 22.43
N GLY A 97 -16.07 -37.71 23.05
CA GLY A 97 -16.39 -37.83 24.47
C GLY A 97 -16.45 -36.51 25.23
N ASP A 98 -17.67 -35.97 25.29
CA ASP A 98 -18.17 -35.10 26.34
C ASP A 98 -17.79 -33.61 26.36
N GLU A 99 -18.83 -32.84 26.71
CA GLU A 99 -18.83 -31.43 27.16
C GLU A 99 -18.89 -30.34 26.08
N GLY A 100 -20.10 -30.17 25.55
CA GLY A 100 -20.53 -28.89 25.03
C GLY A 100 -20.52 -27.80 26.11
N LYS A 101 -19.61 -26.83 25.99
CA LYS A 101 -19.73 -25.42 26.44
C LYS A 101 -18.35 -24.75 26.36
N LEU A 102 -17.98 -24.06 25.26
CA LEU A 102 -17.15 -22.85 25.41
C LEU A 102 -16.96 -21.93 24.19
N ILE A 103 -17.38 -22.27 22.97
CA ILE A 103 -17.06 -21.39 21.80
C ILE A 103 -18.26 -20.71 21.14
N VAL A 104 -19.49 -21.11 21.49
CA VAL A 104 -20.68 -20.29 21.24
C VAL A 104 -20.86 -19.36 22.44
N MET A 105 -20.15 -18.22 22.44
CA MET A 105 -20.47 -16.93 23.11
C MET A 105 -19.20 -16.13 23.50
N ARG A 106 -18.49 -15.65 22.49
CA ARG A 106 -17.90 -14.29 22.46
C ARG A 106 -17.54 -14.04 21.00
N GLY A 107 -18.38 -13.42 20.17
CA GLY A 107 -19.08 -12.17 20.51
C GLY A 107 -18.10 -11.00 20.50
N THR A 108 -17.12 -11.00 19.61
CA THR A 108 -16.41 -9.79 19.17
C THR A 108 -16.08 -9.98 17.70
N GLY A 109 -16.80 -9.25 16.86
CA GLY A 109 -16.48 -9.10 15.46
C GLY A 109 -15.22 -8.26 15.33
N GLU A 110 -14.07 -8.91 15.40
CA GLU A 110 -12.85 -8.37 14.82
C GLU A 110 -12.70 -9.04 13.47
N CYS A 111 -13.23 -8.36 12.46
CA CYS A 111 -12.76 -8.55 11.10
C CYS A 111 -11.24 -8.54 11.16
N LEU A 112 -10.62 -9.58 10.63
CA LEU A 112 -9.20 -9.65 10.33
C LEU A 112 -8.88 -8.70 9.16
N CYS A 113 -9.29 -7.43 9.30
CA CYS A 113 -8.82 -6.28 8.55
C CYS A 113 -7.92 -5.53 9.54
N CYS A 114 -6.62 -5.78 9.45
CA CYS A 114 -5.53 -4.84 9.75
C CYS A 114 -4.27 -5.62 10.13
N ALA A 115 -3.47 -5.97 9.12
CA ALA A 115 -2.01 -6.01 9.25
C ALA A 115 -1.40 -5.94 7.83
N CYS A 116 -1.70 -4.84 7.13
CA CYS A 116 -0.89 -4.38 6.01
C CYS A 116 -0.95 -2.85 6.02
N GLU A 117 -0.24 -2.26 6.98
CA GLU A 117 0.27 -0.89 6.97
C GLU A 117 1.72 -0.93 7.46
#